data_AF-A0A972JNX5-F1
#
_entry.id   AF-A0A972JNX5-F1
#
_cell.length_a   1.000
_cell.length_b   1.000
_cell.length_c   1.000
_cell.angle_alpha   90.00
_cell.angle_beta   90.00
_cell.angle_gamma   90.00
#
_symmetry.space_group_name_H-M   'P 1'
#
loop_
_entity.id
_entity.type
_entity.pdbx_description
1 polymer ?
#
loop_
_entity_poly.entity_id
_entity_poly.type
_entity_poly.pdbx_seq_one_letter_code
_entity_poly.pdbx_strand_id
1 'polypeptide(L)'
;MQRPVAQGGRMRVKTGFLRNSLVVSTDEMATINPNAKPGSGQEYSFSIGEASSTILGASMNDTIYAGYTAAYAAAREYGARGQGPDFYVRGAAQEWPDVVARNARRLRD
;
A
#
# COMPACT_ATOMS: atom_id res chain seq x y z
N MET A 1 8.52 -2.19 1.72
CA MET A 1 7.25 -1.42 1.58
C MET A 1 7.14 -0.75 0.20
N GLN A 2 6.19 -1.24 -0.60
CA GLN A 2 5.59 -0.60 -1.80
C GLN A 2 6.57 0.02 -2.82
N ARG A 3 7.67 -0.69 -3.14
CA ARG A 3 8.59 -0.27 -4.20
C ARG A 3 7.90 -0.39 -5.57
N PRO A 4 8.02 0.61 -6.45
CA PRO A 4 7.59 0.50 -7.83
C PRO A 4 8.26 -0.67 -8.55
N VAL A 5 7.62 -1.24 -9.58
CA VAL A 5 8.22 -2.28 -10.44
C VAL A 5 9.53 -1.80 -11.06
N ALA A 6 9.60 -0.53 -11.48
CA ALA A 6 10.82 0.09 -12.00
C ALA A 6 11.99 0.13 -10.98
N GLN A 7 11.71 -0.11 -9.69
CA GLN A 7 12.69 -0.17 -8.61
C GLN A 7 12.81 -1.59 -8.02
N GLY A 8 12.42 -2.62 -8.79
CA GLY A 8 12.49 -4.03 -8.40
C GLY A 8 11.40 -4.46 -7.41
N GLY A 9 10.34 -3.67 -7.25
CA GLY A 9 9.18 -4.04 -6.43
C GLY A 9 8.01 -4.60 -7.25
N ARG A 10 6.83 -4.63 -6.62
CA ARG A 10 5.59 -5.19 -7.20
C ARG A 10 4.53 -4.14 -7.52
N MET A 11 4.71 -2.90 -7.06
CA MET A 11 3.71 -1.84 -7.27
C MET A 11 3.82 -1.26 -8.69
N ARG A 12 2.81 -1.45 -9.51
CA ARG A 12 2.74 -0.81 -10.84
C ARG A 12 2.36 0.66 -10.70
N VAL A 13 3.13 1.54 -11.35
CA VAL A 13 2.87 2.98 -11.36
C VAL A 13 2.64 3.42 -12.79
N LYS A 14 1.38 3.79 -13.11
CA LYS A 14 1.04 4.46 -14.38
C LYS A 14 0.74 5.93 -14.14
N THR A 15 -0.33 6.21 -13.40
CA THR A 15 -0.71 7.56 -12.98
C THR A 15 -0.30 7.87 -11.53
N GLY A 16 0.17 6.87 -10.78
CA GLY A 16 0.39 6.98 -9.33
C GLY A 16 -0.87 6.83 -8.47
N PHE A 17 -2.07 6.89 -9.06
CA PHE A 17 -3.35 6.86 -8.32
C PHE A 17 -3.50 5.65 -7.40
N LEU A 18 -3.22 4.43 -7.89
CA LEU A 18 -3.29 3.22 -7.06
C LEU A 18 -2.41 3.36 -5.82
N ARG A 19 -1.16 3.79 -6.02
CA ARG A 19 -0.19 3.94 -4.93
C ARG A 19 -0.63 5.02 -3.93
N ASN A 20 -1.23 6.10 -4.42
CA ASN A 20 -1.78 7.19 -3.61
C ASN A 20 -3.09 6.84 -2.90
N SER A 21 -3.79 5.78 -3.31
CA SER A 21 -5.04 5.33 -2.68
C SER A 21 -4.84 4.49 -1.41
N LEU A 22 -3.60 4.37 -0.94
CA LEU A 22 -3.30 3.71 0.32
C LEU A 22 -3.84 4.55 1.47
N VAL A 23 -4.71 3.96 2.28
CA VAL A 23 -5.23 4.53 3.51
C VAL A 23 -4.72 3.69 4.67
N VAL A 24 -4.27 4.35 5.74
CA VAL A 24 -3.86 3.71 6.98
C VAL A 24 -4.76 4.21 8.11
N SER A 25 -5.30 3.28 8.90
CA SER A 25 -6.23 3.55 9.99
C SER A 25 -5.93 2.62 11.18
N THR A 26 -6.22 3.08 12.39
CA THR A 26 -6.20 2.27 13.61
C THR A 26 -7.59 1.77 14.02
N ASP A 27 -8.64 2.29 13.38
CA ASP A 27 -10.03 2.02 13.76
C ASP A 27 -10.61 0.85 12.96
N GLU A 28 -10.48 0.89 11.63
CA GLU A 28 -11.06 -0.11 10.73
C GLU A 28 -10.32 -0.23 9.40
N MET A 29 -10.58 -1.33 8.68
CA MET A 29 -10.01 -1.57 7.35
C MET A 29 -10.70 -0.72 6.28
N ALA A 30 -9.92 0.13 5.60
CA ALA A 30 -10.40 0.89 4.45
C ALA A 30 -10.85 -0.03 3.31
N THR A 31 -12.08 0.17 2.83
CA THR A 31 -12.68 -0.61 1.75
C THR A 31 -12.44 0.01 0.38
N ILE A 32 -12.44 -0.82 -0.66
CA ILE A 32 -12.41 -0.36 -2.05
C ILE A 32 -13.65 0.50 -2.34
N ASN A 33 -13.44 1.68 -2.91
CA ASN A 33 -14.49 2.52 -3.45
C ASN A 33 -14.62 2.26 -4.97
N PRO A 34 -15.74 1.69 -5.46
CA PRO A 34 -15.94 1.39 -6.88
C PRO A 34 -15.87 2.61 -7.82
N ASN A 35 -16.08 3.80 -7.28
CA ASN A 35 -16.04 5.06 -8.01
C ASN A 35 -14.66 5.72 -8.00
N ALA A 36 -13.73 5.26 -7.16
CA ALA A 36 -12.39 5.82 -7.05
C ALA A 36 -11.52 5.42 -8.25
N LYS A 37 -11.46 6.28 -9.26
CA LYS A 37 -10.67 6.14 -10.49
C LYS A 37 -9.85 7.41 -10.72
N PRO A 38 -8.68 7.31 -11.39
CA PRO A 38 -7.91 8.50 -11.73
C PRO A 38 -8.74 9.39 -12.68
N GLY A 39 -8.66 10.70 -12.50
CA GLY A 39 -9.17 11.64 -13.50
C GLY A 39 -8.38 11.52 -14.81
N SER A 40 -9.01 11.89 -15.91
CA SER A 40 -8.37 11.84 -17.24
C SER A 40 -7.12 12.72 -17.26
N GLY A 41 -5.99 12.14 -17.67
CA GLY A 41 -4.69 12.84 -17.74
C GLY A 41 -4.08 13.25 -16.40
N GLN A 42 -4.68 12.86 -15.26
CA GLN A 42 -4.17 13.25 -13.95
C GLN A 42 -3.05 12.31 -13.48
N GLU A 43 -1.99 12.92 -12.93
CA GLU A 43 -0.92 12.26 -12.21
C GLU A 43 -1.04 12.51 -10.71
N TYR A 44 -0.67 11.52 -9.92
CA TYR A 44 -0.80 11.52 -8.46
C TYR A 44 0.56 11.24 -7.86
N SER A 45 1.13 12.27 -7.23
CA SER A 45 2.36 12.14 -6.46
C SER A 45 2.10 11.29 -5.22
N PHE A 46 2.88 10.24 -5.03
CA PHE A 46 2.79 9.43 -3.82
C PHE A 46 3.30 10.22 -2.61
N SER A 47 2.44 10.39 -1.61
CA SER A 47 2.83 10.87 -0.28
C SER A 47 2.56 9.78 0.75
N ILE A 48 3.57 9.51 1.59
CA ILE A 48 3.42 8.63 2.76
C ILE A 48 3.05 9.43 4.02
N GLY A 49 2.95 10.76 3.95
CA GLY A 49 2.85 11.63 5.13
C GLY A 49 1.68 11.28 6.05
N GLU A 50 0.49 11.09 5.47
CA GLU A 50 -0.72 10.71 6.22
C GLU A 50 -0.57 9.33 6.87
N ALA A 51 -0.13 8.33 6.10
CA ALA A 51 0.13 6.99 6.62
C ALA A 51 1.15 6.99 7.76
N SER A 52 2.24 7.74 7.62
CA SER A 52 3.25 7.90 8.67
C SER A 52 2.66 8.56 9.91
N SER A 53 1.81 9.57 9.77
CA SER A 53 1.17 10.24 10.91
C SER A 53 0.28 9.29 11.69
N THR A 54 -0.53 8.46 11.01
CA THR A 54 -1.37 7.46 11.68
C THR A 54 -0.53 6.45 12.44
N ILE A 55 0.56 5.96 11.83
CA ILE A 55 1.48 4.99 12.47
C ILE A 55 2.19 5.61 13.68
N LEU A 56 2.61 6.87 13.59
CA LEU A 56 3.27 7.58 14.69
C LEU A 56 2.33 7.87 15.87
N GLY A 57 1.04 8.06 15.59
CA GLY A 57 0.01 8.26 16.62
C GLY A 57 -0.54 6.96 17.22
N ALA A 58 -0.24 5.80 16.62
CA ALA A 58 -0.73 4.51 17.08
C ALA A 58 -0.05 4.07 18.38
N SER A 59 -0.84 3.48 19.29
CA SER A 59 -0.36 2.83 20.50
C SER A 59 0.18 1.43 20.20
N MET A 60 1.02 0.87 21.09
CA MET A 60 1.60 -0.47 20.91
C MET A 60 0.56 -1.60 20.80
N ASN A 61 -0.63 -1.40 21.35
CA ASN A 61 -1.71 -2.38 21.33
C ASN A 61 -2.70 -2.18 20.17
N ASP A 62 -2.53 -1.11 19.39
CA ASP A 62 -3.45 -0.81 18.30
C ASP A 62 -3.22 -1.75 17.12
N THR A 63 -4.30 -2.09 16.43
CA THR A 63 -4.21 -2.79 15.15
C THR A 63 -4.11 -1.75 14.04
N ILE A 64 -3.00 -1.77 13.29
CA ILE A 64 -2.83 -0.91 12.12
C ILE A 64 -3.42 -1.60 10.90
N TYR A 65 -4.47 -1.00 10.33
CA TYR A 65 -5.05 -1.38 9.07
C TYR A 65 -4.43 -0.56 7.94
N ALA A 66 -4.00 -1.23 6.86
CA ALA A 66 -3.48 -0.58 5.67
C ALA A 66 -4.19 -1.16 4.43
N GLY A 67 -4.98 -0.34 3.76
CA GLY A 67 -5.87 -0.76 2.67
C GLY A 67 -5.79 0.16 1.46
N TYR A 68 -6.04 -0.40 0.27
CA TYR A 68 -6.09 0.36 -0.98
C TYR A 68 -7.55 0.61 -1.37
N THR A 69 -7.91 1.87 -1.61
CA THR A 69 -9.30 2.27 -1.88
C THR A 69 -9.62 2.40 -3.37
N ALA A 70 -8.63 2.38 -4.27
CA ALA A 70 -8.87 2.47 -5.72
C ALA A 70 -9.76 1.33 -6.24
N ALA A 71 -10.71 1.66 -7.11
CA ALA A 71 -11.71 0.74 -7.65
C ALA A 71 -11.13 -0.53 -8.30
N TYR A 72 -9.90 -0.45 -8.81
CA TYR A 72 -9.21 -1.53 -9.51
C TYR A 72 -8.09 -2.19 -8.69
N ALA A 73 -7.99 -1.89 -7.38
CA ALA A 73 -6.96 -2.44 -6.49
C ALA A 73 -6.99 -3.98 -6.45
N ALA A 74 -8.16 -4.58 -6.21
CA ALA A 74 -8.31 -6.04 -6.18
C ALA A 74 -7.95 -6.68 -7.53
N ALA A 75 -8.38 -6.08 -8.65
CA ALA A 75 -8.04 -6.56 -9.98
C ALA A 75 -6.52 -6.51 -10.27
N ARG A 76 -5.80 -5.57 -9.65
CA ARG A 76 -4.33 -5.50 -9.73
C ARG A 76 -3.67 -6.55 -8.85
N GLU A 77 -4.14 -6.72 -7.62
CA GLU A 77 -3.57 -7.66 -6.67
C GLU A 77 -3.72 -9.12 -7.16
N TYR A 78 -4.90 -9.48 -7.64
CA TYR A 78 -5.27 -10.86 -8.00
C TYR A 78 -5.23 -11.16 -9.50
N GLY A 79 -5.06 -10.13 -10.33
CA GLY A 79 -5.16 -10.26 -11.78
C GLY A 79 -6.62 -10.25 -12.26
N ALA A 80 -6.82 -9.80 -13.49
CA ALA A 80 -8.13 -9.73 -14.12
C ALA A 80 -8.00 -9.56 -15.63
N ARG A 81 -9.00 -10.02 -16.40
CA ARG A 81 -9.12 -9.78 -17.86
C ARG A 81 -7.86 -10.16 -18.64
N GLY A 82 -7.30 -11.34 -18.36
CA GLY A 82 -6.09 -11.84 -19.02
C GLY A 82 -4.78 -11.21 -18.53
N GLN A 83 -4.84 -10.22 -17.64
CA GLN A 83 -3.66 -9.67 -16.97
C GLN A 83 -3.32 -10.48 -15.72
N GLY A 84 -2.05 -10.87 -15.59
CA GLY A 84 -1.55 -11.52 -14.37
C GLY A 84 -1.58 -10.60 -13.12
N PRO A 85 -1.59 -11.21 -11.92
CA PRO A 85 -1.54 -10.52 -10.63
C PRO A 85 -0.22 -9.79 -10.38
N ASP A 86 -0.29 -8.64 -9.69
CA ASP A 86 0.87 -7.87 -9.26
C ASP A 86 1.38 -8.32 -7.85
N PHE A 87 0.51 -8.89 -6.99
CA PHE A 87 0.83 -9.37 -5.63
C PHE A 87 1.50 -8.33 -4.71
N TYR A 88 1.13 -7.06 -4.83
CA TYR A 88 1.77 -5.97 -4.11
C TYR A 88 1.31 -5.87 -2.65
N VAL A 89 0.10 -6.32 -2.31
CA VAL A 89 -0.37 -6.41 -0.91
C VAL A 89 0.17 -7.68 -0.26
N ARG A 90 -0.08 -8.85 -0.85
CA ARG A 90 0.36 -10.13 -0.27
C ARG A 90 1.87 -10.22 -0.17
N GLY A 91 2.59 -9.75 -1.19
CA GLY A 91 4.06 -9.71 -1.15
C GLY A 91 4.58 -8.80 -0.03
N ALA A 92 3.91 -7.68 0.24
CA ALA A 92 4.29 -6.80 1.35
C ALA A 92 4.01 -7.44 2.71
N ALA A 93 2.90 -8.17 2.86
CA ALA A 93 2.60 -8.92 4.08
C ALA A 93 3.63 -10.02 4.33
N GLN A 94 4.07 -10.73 3.29
CA GLN A 94 5.13 -11.74 3.40
C GLN A 94 6.49 -11.13 3.77
N GLU A 95 6.81 -9.93 3.28
CA GLU A 95 8.06 -9.21 3.62
C GLU A 95 8.05 -8.69 5.08
N TRP A 96 6.88 -8.57 5.71
CA TRP A 96 6.73 -7.86 6.99
C TRP A 96 7.65 -8.36 8.12
N PRO A 97 7.78 -9.67 8.38
CA PRO A 97 8.69 -10.17 9.43
C PRO A 97 10.14 -9.72 9.22
N ASP A 98 10.62 -9.73 7.97
CA ASP A 98 11.97 -9.28 7.63
C ASP A 98 12.14 -7.78 7.81
N VAL A 99 11.12 -6.99 7.50
CA VAL A 99 11.10 -5.54 7.76
C VAL A 99 11.23 -5.28 9.26
N VAL A 100 10.43 -5.97 10.09
CA VAL A 100 10.46 -5.82 11.55
C VAL A 100 11.82 -6.25 12.09
N ALA A 101 12.30 -7.45 11.74
CA ALA A 101 13.59 -7.97 12.22
C ALA A 101 14.77 -7.06 11.85
N ARG A 102 14.78 -6.52 10.63
CA ARG A 102 15.82 -5.58 10.18
C ARG A 102 15.83 -4.29 10.98
N ASN A 103 14.66 -3.71 11.29
CA ASN A 103 14.58 -2.49 12.10
C ASN A 103 14.86 -2.77 13.58
N ALA A 104 14.42 -3.91 14.11
CA ALA A 104 14.74 -4.32 15.48
C ALA A 104 16.25 -4.47 15.70
N ARG A 105 17.01 -4.98 14.71
CA ARG A 105 18.48 -5.03 14.78
C ARG A 105 19.10 -3.64 14.85
N ARG A 106 18.63 -2.69 14.04
CA ARG A 106 19.13 -1.30 14.02
C ARG A 106 18.95 -0.55 15.34
N LEU A 107 17.99 -0.96 16.17
CA LEU A 107 17.74 -0.34 17.48
C LEU A 107 18.62 -0.92 18.59
N ARG A 108 19.32 -2.03 18.33
CA ARG A 108 20.22 -2.66 19.31
C ARG A 108 21.67 -2.16 19.20
N ASP A 109 21.98 -1.46 18.11
CA ASP A 109 23.25 -0.78 17.86
C ASP A 109 23.14 0.71 18.24
#